data_AF-A0A535QDJ8-F1
#
_entry.id   AF-A0A535QDJ8-F1
#
_cell.length_a   1.000
_cell.length_b   1.000
_cell.length_c   1.000
_cell.angle_alpha   90.00
_cell.angle_beta   90.00
_cell.angle_gamma   90.00
#
_symmetry.space_group_name_H-M   'P 1'
#
loop_
_entity.id
_entity.type
_entity.pdbx_description
1 polymer ?
#
loop_
_entity_poly.entity_id
_entity_poly.type
_entity_poly.pdbx_seq_one_letter_code
_entity_poly.pdbx_strand_id
1 'polypeptide(L)'
;MALAFSLPCADDAVSRRRVVETGGAVLFLQDFCTASLVESLKPDGGLRAFARLPEREHFLLREMAERPDNMLTLAYTAEGMIVGQVTLAPAESSWRGLTNPYEIAFE
;
A
#
# COMPACT_ATOMS: atom_id res chain seq x y z
N MET A 1 -19.20 24.68 2.00
CA MET A 1 -18.57 24.07 3.19
C MET A 1 -18.12 22.68 2.77
N ALA A 2 -16.87 22.54 2.32
CA ALA A 2 -16.35 21.24 1.90
C ALA A 2 -15.99 20.44 3.15
N LEU A 3 -16.63 19.29 3.34
CA LEU A 3 -16.16 18.30 4.30
C LEU A 3 -14.80 17.83 3.81
N ALA A 4 -13.74 18.32 4.43
CA ALA A 4 -12.41 17.78 4.23
C ALA A 4 -12.45 16.33 4.73
N PHE A 5 -12.48 15.37 3.82
CA PHE A 5 -12.05 14.02 4.13
C PHE A 5 -10.56 14.12 4.42
N SER A 6 -10.21 14.28 5.69
CA SER A 6 -8.90 13.87 6.16
C SER A 6 -8.97 12.36 6.23
N LEU A 7 -8.13 11.67 5.46
CA LEU A 7 -7.80 10.31 5.82
C LEU A 7 -7.34 10.33 7.29
N PRO A 8 -7.78 9.38 8.13
CA PRO A 8 -7.14 9.23 9.42
C PRO A 8 -5.64 9.12 9.15
N CYS A 9 -4.85 9.92 9.88
CA CYS A 9 -3.40 9.79 9.88
C CYS A 9 -3.08 8.31 10.05
N ALA A 10 -2.16 7.75 9.27
CA ALA A 10 -1.84 6.32 9.37
C ALA A 10 -1.52 5.90 10.82
N ASP A 11 -1.02 6.85 11.64
CA ASP A 11 -0.74 6.69 13.06
C ASP A 11 -1.98 6.43 13.95
N ASP A 12 -3.16 6.92 13.57
CA ASP A 12 -4.41 6.74 14.33
C ASP A 12 -5.25 5.54 13.85
N ALA A 13 -4.85 4.92 12.74
CA ALA A 13 -5.60 3.86 12.11
C ALA A 13 -5.22 2.48 12.68
N VAL A 14 -6.23 1.72 13.12
CA VAL A 14 -6.01 0.34 13.57
C VAL A 14 -5.85 -0.56 12.35
N SER A 15 -4.66 -1.15 12.17
CA SER A 15 -4.42 -2.14 11.12
C SER A 15 -5.37 -3.33 11.26
N ARG A 16 -5.98 -3.73 10.15
CA ARG A 16 -6.90 -4.85 10.01
C ARG A 16 -6.27 -5.87 9.09
N ARG A 17 -6.27 -7.12 9.54
CA ARG A 17 -5.84 -8.26 8.75
C ARG A 17 -7.02 -9.17 8.43
N ARG A 18 -7.15 -9.56 7.17
CA ARG A 18 -8.09 -10.59 6.70
C ARG A 18 -7.32 -11.72 6.04
N VAL A 19 -7.91 -12.92 6.08
CA VAL A 19 -7.37 -14.10 5.41
C VAL A 19 -8.32 -14.43 4.26
N VAL A 20 -7.76 -14.68 3.08
CA VAL A 20 -8.50 -15.04 1.88
C VAL A 20 -7.92 -16.32 1.32
N GLU A 21 -8.76 -17.34 1.19
CA GLU A 21 -8.40 -18.57 0.48
C GLU A 21 -8.62 -18.34 -1.02
N THR A 22 -7.59 -18.64 -1.81
CA THR A 22 -7.67 -18.64 -3.28
C THR A 22 -7.48 -20.07 -3.78
N GLY A 23 -7.75 -20.31 -5.06
CA GLY A 23 -7.57 -21.64 -5.65
C GLY A 23 -6.12 -22.17 -5.61
N GLY A 24 -5.13 -21.31 -5.32
CA GLY A 24 -3.71 -21.69 -5.30
C GLY A 24 -2.96 -21.40 -4.00
N ALA A 25 -3.47 -20.53 -3.12
CA ALA A 25 -2.77 -20.14 -1.88
C ALA A 25 -3.72 -19.44 -0.88
N VAL A 26 -3.28 -19.42 0.39
CA VAL A 26 -3.85 -18.55 1.43
C VAL A 26 -3.15 -17.20 1.39
N LEU A 27 -3.92 -16.12 1.28
CA LEU A 27 -3.42 -14.75 1.28
C LEU A 27 -3.82 -14.02 2.55
N PHE A 28 -2.89 -13.25 3.10
CA PHE A 28 -3.13 -12.26 4.13
C PHE A 28 -3.32 -10.90 3.46
N LEU A 29 -4.47 -10.27 3.69
CA LEU A 29 -4.73 -8.89 3.30
C LEU A 29 -4.60 -8.02 4.54
N GLN A 30 -3.68 -7.06 4.53
CA GLN A 30 -3.47 -6.16 5.66
C GLN A 30 -3.46 -4.71 5.19
N ASP A 31 -4.27 -3.85 5.82
CA ASP A 31 -4.22 -2.40 5.63
C ASP A 31 -3.32 -1.72 6.67
N PHE A 32 -2.94 -0.46 6.40
CA PHE A 32 -2.02 0.33 7.22
C PHE A 32 -0.70 -0.42 7.49
N CYS A 33 -0.11 -1.00 6.44
CA CYS A 33 1.16 -1.71 6.52
C CYS A 33 2.30 -0.76 6.90
N THR A 34 3.07 -1.14 7.92
CA THR A 34 4.24 -0.39 8.38
C THR A 34 5.47 -0.70 7.53
N ALA A 35 6.44 0.22 7.48
CA ALA A 35 7.72 -0.01 6.80
C ALA A 35 8.41 -1.30 7.27
N SER A 36 8.38 -1.59 8.58
CA SER A 36 8.95 -2.83 9.15
C SER A 36 8.27 -4.10 8.64
N LEU A 37 6.97 -4.07 8.39
CA LEU A 37 6.27 -5.19 7.75
C LEU A 37 6.73 -5.35 6.31
N VAL A 38 6.79 -4.24 5.54
CA VAL A 38 7.26 -4.28 4.14
C VAL A 38 8.67 -4.86 4.06
N GLU A 39 9.59 -4.41 4.93
CA GLU A 39 10.97 -4.90 4.99
C GLU A 39 11.07 -6.41 5.27
N SER A 40 10.14 -6.97 6.07
CA SER A 40 10.12 -8.39 6.41
C SER A 40 9.61 -9.29 5.27
N LEU A 41 8.96 -8.70 4.26
CA LEU A 41 8.36 -9.40 3.13
C LEU A 41 9.22 -9.27 1.87
N LYS A 42 8.96 -10.11 0.87
CA LYS A 42 9.64 -10.10 -0.43
C LYS A 42 8.63 -9.84 -1.56
N PRO A 43 8.94 -9.01 -2.55
CA PRO A 43 8.05 -8.81 -3.68
C PRO A 43 8.01 -10.08 -4.55
N ASP A 44 6.83 -10.45 -5.03
CA ASP A 44 6.70 -11.48 -6.05
C ASP A 44 7.39 -11.04 -7.35
N GLY A 45 7.88 -12.02 -8.11
CA GLY A 45 8.53 -11.77 -9.40
C GLY A 45 7.63 -11.07 -10.41
N GLY A 46 6.31 -11.15 -10.29
CA GLY A 46 5.34 -10.48 -11.15
C GLY A 46 5.08 -9.00 -10.81
N LEU A 47 5.44 -8.54 -9.62
CA LEU A 47 5.15 -7.19 -9.13
C LEU A 47 6.07 -6.15 -9.79
N ARG A 48 5.67 -5.66 -10.97
CA ARG A 48 6.52 -4.89 -11.90
C ARG A 48 5.78 -3.82 -12.71
N ALA A 49 4.48 -3.61 -12.51
CA ALA A 49 3.68 -2.73 -13.35
C ALA A 49 4.14 -1.27 -13.29
N PHE A 50 4.57 -0.80 -12.10
CA PHE A 50 5.02 0.58 -11.90
C PHE A 50 6.55 0.70 -11.93
N ALA A 51 7.26 -0.06 -11.11
CA ALA A 51 8.71 0.08 -10.98
C ALA A 51 9.55 -0.75 -11.96
N ARG A 52 8.94 -1.64 -12.76
CA ARG A 52 9.57 -2.61 -13.69
C ARG A 52 10.44 -3.70 -13.07
N LEU A 53 11.02 -3.44 -11.89
CA LEU A 53 11.83 -4.38 -11.12
C LEU A 53 11.16 -4.58 -9.75
N PRO A 54 10.95 -5.84 -9.29
CA PRO A 54 10.32 -6.11 -8.00
C PRO A 54 11.05 -5.45 -6.83
N GLU A 55 12.38 -5.38 -6.87
CA GLU A 55 13.20 -4.77 -5.82
C GLU A 55 12.97 -3.25 -5.74
N ARG A 56 12.73 -2.62 -6.90
CA ARG A 56 12.41 -1.19 -6.95
C ARG A 56 10.98 -0.94 -6.46
N GLU A 57 10.04 -1.82 -6.77
CA GLU A 57 8.68 -1.75 -6.22
C GLU A 57 8.72 -1.89 -4.69
N HIS A 58 9.47 -2.88 -4.18
CA HIS A 58 9.66 -3.08 -2.74
C HIS A 58 10.23 -1.86 -2.03
N PHE A 59 11.23 -1.21 -2.64
CA PHE A 59 11.77 0.06 -2.14
C PHE A 59 10.69 1.16 -2.10
N LEU A 60 9.89 1.32 -3.14
CA LEU A 60 8.81 2.32 -3.18
C LEU A 60 7.72 2.05 -2.14
N LEU A 61 7.32 0.78 -1.96
CA LEU A 61 6.32 0.40 -0.96
C LEU A 61 6.81 0.70 0.46
N ARG A 62 8.11 0.49 0.73
CA ARG A 62 8.71 0.85 2.01
C ARG A 62 8.68 2.36 2.24
N GLU A 63 9.14 3.16 1.27
CA GLU A 63 9.09 4.63 1.35
C GLU A 63 7.66 5.14 1.55
N MET A 64 6.67 4.51 0.90
CA MET A 64 5.27 4.85 1.09
C MET A 64 4.77 4.52 2.49
N ALA A 65 5.22 3.42 3.10
CA ALA A 65 4.84 3.00 4.44
C ALA A 65 5.54 3.80 5.56
N GLU A 66 6.63 4.50 5.26
CA GLU A 66 7.30 5.43 6.20
C GLU A 66 6.56 6.78 6.30
N ARG A 67 5.69 7.07 5.34
CA ARG A 67 4.99 8.35 5.24
C ARG A 67 3.61 8.30 5.93
N PRO A 68 3.35 9.13 6.95
CA PRO A 68 2.11 9.07 7.74
C PRO A 68 0.87 9.57 6.97
N ASP A 69 1.08 10.31 5.88
CA ASP A 69 0.05 10.82 4.97
C ASP A 69 -0.36 9.79 3.89
N ASN A 70 0.31 8.64 3.86
CA ASN A 70 0.02 7.54 2.95
C ASN A 70 -0.70 6.39 3.65
N MET A 71 -1.46 5.61 2.90
CA MET A 71 -1.98 4.33 3.33
C MET A 71 -1.50 3.24 2.37
N LEU A 72 -0.83 2.23 2.92
CA LEU A 72 -0.41 1.04 2.19
C LEU A 72 -1.24 -0.16 2.65
N THR A 73 -1.79 -0.90 1.70
CA THR A 73 -2.42 -2.20 1.89
C THR A 73 -1.66 -3.24 1.09
N LEU A 74 -1.32 -4.37 1.71
CA LEU A 74 -0.62 -5.47 1.06
C LEU A 74 -1.44 -6.75 1.05
N ALA A 75 -1.31 -7.51 -0.03
CA ALA A 75 -1.65 -8.91 -0.11
C ALA A 75 -0.34 -9.73 -0.07
N TYR A 76 -0.21 -10.65 0.88
CA TYR A 76 0.99 -11.47 0.99
C TYR A 76 0.70 -12.91 1.41
N THR A 77 1.59 -13.83 1.04
CA THR A 77 1.46 -15.27 1.35
C THR A 77 2.03 -15.61 2.73
N ALA A 78 1.80 -16.85 3.20
CA ALA A 78 2.39 -17.36 4.45
C ALA A 78 3.91 -17.42 4.42
N GLU A 79 4.50 -17.55 3.23
CA GLU A 79 5.95 -17.56 3.00
C GLU A 79 6.55 -16.14 2.98
N GLY A 80 5.72 -15.10 3.14
CA GLY A 80 6.14 -13.71 3.18
C GLY A 80 6.33 -13.08 1.80
N MET A 81 5.65 -13.59 0.77
CA MET A 81 5.69 -13.02 -0.58
C MET A 81 4.57 -12.01 -0.76
N ILE A 82 4.88 -10.76 -1.14
CA ILE A 82 3.92 -9.73 -1.54
C ILE A 82 3.47 -10.07 -2.96
N VAL A 83 2.18 -10.35 -3.12
CA VAL A 83 1.57 -10.74 -4.40
C VAL A 83 0.59 -9.70 -4.94
N GLY A 84 0.40 -8.61 -4.20
CA GLY A 84 -0.42 -7.48 -4.63
C GLY A 84 -0.35 -6.34 -3.63
N GLN A 85 -0.68 -5.15 -4.10
CA GLN A 85 -0.61 -3.92 -3.30
C GLN A 85 -1.73 -2.95 -3.69
N VAL A 86 -2.14 -2.13 -2.72
CA VAL A 86 -2.91 -0.91 -2.96
C VAL A 86 -2.31 0.22 -2.14
N THR A 87 -2.00 1.33 -2.80
CA THR A 87 -1.51 2.54 -2.16
C THR A 87 -2.50 3.67 -2.34
N LEU A 88 -2.58 4.54 -1.33
CA LEU A 88 -3.31 5.80 -1.36
C LEU A 88 -2.36 6.87 -0.83
N ALA A 89 -2.02 7.84 -1.67
CA ALA A 89 -1.07 8.90 -1.35
C ALA A 89 -1.64 10.27 -1.74
N PRO A 90 -1.26 11.37 -1.08
CA PRO A 90 -1.65 12.71 -1.52
C PRO A 90 -1.19 12.93 -2.97
N ALA A 91 -2.10 13.41 -3.81
CA ALA A 91 -1.77 13.63 -5.22
C ALA A 91 -0.73 14.75 -5.36
N GLU A 92 0.08 14.69 -6.41
CA GLU A 92 1.07 15.72 -6.65
C GLU A 92 0.43 17.10 -6.92
N SER A 93 1.18 18.17 -6.64
CA SER A 93 0.70 19.56 -6.78
C SER A 93 0.25 19.98 -8.20
N SER A 94 0.44 19.11 -9.20
CA SER A 94 0.04 19.31 -10.59
C SER A 94 -1.48 19.23 -10.80
N TRP A 95 -2.23 18.63 -9.86
CA TRP A 95 -3.70 18.55 -9.89
C TRP A 95 -4.36 19.85 -9.41
N ARG A 96 -4.31 20.90 -10.25
CA ARG A 96 -4.87 22.22 -9.92
C ARG A 96 -6.40 22.18 -9.77
N GLY A 97 -6.91 22.81 -8.70
CA GLY A 97 -8.34 23.09 -8.51
C GLY A 97 -9.13 22.03 -7.73
N LEU A 98 -8.49 20.93 -7.32
CA LEU A 98 -9.08 19.95 -6.41
C LEU A 98 -8.62 20.21 -4.98
N THR A 99 -9.55 20.16 -4.03
CA THR A 99 -9.24 20.24 -2.60
C THR A 99 -8.91 18.84 -2.09
N ASN A 100 -7.70 18.63 -1.57
CA ASN A 100 -7.19 17.38 -1.02
C ASN A 100 -7.29 16.16 -1.98
N PRO A 101 -6.75 16.26 -3.21
CA PRO A 101 -6.72 15.11 -4.12
C PRO A 101 -5.79 14.01 -3.56
N TYR A 102 -6.18 12.76 -3.77
CA TYR A 102 -5.35 11.58 -3.50
C TYR A 102 -5.24 10.72 -4.75
N GLU A 103 -4.09 10.09 -4.91
CA GLU A 103 -3.81 9.11 -5.95
C GLU A 103 -3.93 7.70 -5.37
N ILE A 104 -4.59 6.82 -6.12
CA ILE A 104 -4.70 5.39 -5.82
C ILE A 104 -3.89 4.65 -6.86
N ALA A 105 -2.94 3.81 -6.43
CA ALA A 105 -2.29 2.83 -7.28
C ALA A 105 -2.58 1.42 -6.75
N PHE A 106 -2.74 0.46 -7.66
CA PHE A 106 -2.94 -0.93 -7.31
C PHE A 106 -2.31 -1.82 -8.37
N GLU A 107 -1.78 -2.96 -7.92
CA GLU A 107 -1.22 -4.02 -8.74
C GLU A 107 -1.59 -5.38 -8.14
#